data_AF-A0A9W9XPV9-F1
#
_entry.id   AF-A0A9W9XPV9-F1
#
_cell.length_a   1.000
_cell.length_b   1.000
_cell.length_c   1.000
_cell.angle_alpha   90.00
_cell.angle_beta   90.00
_cell.angle_gamma   90.00
#
_symmetry.space_group_name_H-M   'P 1'
#
loop_
_entity.id
_entity.type
_entity.pdbx_description
1 polymer ?
#
loop_
_entity_poly.entity_id
_entity_poly.type
_entity_poly.pdbx_seq_one_letter_code
_entity_poly.pdbx_strand_id
1 'polypeptide(L)'
;MASISFHGKNDGLQIGVHHGPINMSTVRPETPPSPLSTVPFMRDPDFVRRDTLINQIHEKNSVAGSRIALIGLGGVGKSQLAIEYSYQLRSKSPELWVFWVHASNEARFEQSFRDIADQVRIPGRQYVEVDIFKLVENWLRDEKRKWV
;
A
#
# COMPACT_ATOMS: atom_id res chain seq x y z
N MET A 1 -16.81 12.18 -51.64
CA MET A 1 -17.23 12.31 -50.23
C MET A 1 -17.78 10.98 -49.78
N ALA A 2 -17.11 10.31 -48.84
CA ALA A 2 -17.57 9.03 -48.29
C ALA A 2 -18.29 9.31 -46.96
N SER A 3 -19.57 8.93 -46.88
CA SER A 3 -20.39 9.02 -45.68
C SER A 3 -20.57 7.61 -45.13
N ILE A 4 -20.18 7.39 -43.88
CA ILE A 4 -20.50 6.15 -43.14
C ILE A 4 -21.56 6.54 -42.11
N SER A 5 -22.72 5.88 -42.15
CA SER A 5 -23.80 6.11 -41.17
C SER A 5 -23.61 5.23 -39.95
N PHE A 6 -23.68 5.83 -38.77
CA PHE A 6 -23.84 5.11 -37.52
C PHE A 6 -25.30 5.25 -37.07
N HIS A 7 -25.93 4.14 -36.69
CA HIS A 7 -27.34 4.10 -36.33
C HIS A 7 -27.55 4.73 -34.94
N GLY A 8 -28.08 5.95 -34.89
CA GLY A 8 -28.44 6.68 -33.66
C GLY A 8 -28.59 8.19 -33.91
N LYS A 9 -29.52 8.85 -33.18
CA LYS A 9 -29.83 10.30 -33.30
C LYS A 9 -28.74 11.21 -32.71
N ASN A 10 -27.48 11.00 -33.09
CA ASN A 10 -26.39 11.88 -32.69
C ASN A 10 -25.80 12.53 -33.94
N ASP A 11 -26.16 13.78 -34.17
CA ASP A 11 -25.57 14.59 -35.23
C ASP A 11 -24.28 15.25 -34.69
N GLY A 12 -23.15 14.90 -35.28
CA GLY A 12 -21.84 15.49 -34.98
C GLY A 12 -21.12 15.86 -36.27
N LEU A 13 -20.51 17.04 -36.32
CA LEU A 13 -19.72 17.49 -37.46
C LEU A 13 -18.30 16.90 -37.36
N GLN A 14 -17.95 16.01 -38.29
CA GLN A 14 -16.59 15.46 -38.36
C GLN A 14 -15.64 16.50 -38.96
N ILE A 15 -14.78 17.08 -38.11
CA ILE A 15 -13.84 18.15 -38.51
C ILE A 15 -12.50 17.60 -39.04
N GLY A 16 -12.32 16.27 -39.08
CA GLY A 16 -11.16 15.63 -39.70
C GLY A 16 -10.97 14.17 -39.29
N VAL A 17 -10.15 13.44 -40.05
CA VAL A 17 -9.70 12.09 -39.72
C VAL A 17 -8.22 12.18 -39.36
N HIS A 18 -7.89 12.02 -38.07
CA HIS A 18 -6.50 11.99 -37.63
C HIS A 18 -5.92 10.58 -37.88
N HIS A 19 -4.99 10.49 -38.83
CA HIS A 19 -4.29 9.24 -39.18
C HIS A 19 -2.95 9.07 -38.45
N GLY A 20 -2.57 10.00 -37.58
CA GLY A 20 -1.36 9.87 -36.77
C GLY A 20 -1.56 8.84 -35.66
N PRO A 21 -0.51 8.08 -35.27
CA PRO A 21 -0.60 7.17 -34.14
C PRO A 21 -1.00 7.95 -32.89
N ILE A 22 -2.04 7.48 -32.20
CA ILE A 22 -2.39 7.98 -30.87
C ILE A 22 -1.27 7.50 -29.95
N ASN A 23 -0.31 8.39 -29.68
CA ASN A 23 0.68 8.15 -28.65
C ASN A 23 -0.07 8.28 -27.32
N MET A 24 -0.63 7.16 -26.83
CA MET A 24 -0.98 7.06 -25.41
C MET A 24 0.32 7.30 -24.66
N SER A 25 0.47 8.51 -24.11
CA SER A 25 1.65 8.88 -23.33
C SER A 25 1.94 7.77 -22.34
N THR A 26 3.07 7.09 -22.53
CA THR A 26 3.60 6.18 -21.53
C THR A 26 3.73 6.97 -20.24
N VAL A 27 2.86 6.69 -19.28
CA VAL A 27 2.85 7.38 -17.98
C VAL A 27 4.25 7.21 -17.41
N ARG A 28 4.96 8.32 -17.28
CA ARG A 28 6.33 8.32 -16.76
C ARG A 28 6.28 7.73 -15.34
N PRO A 29 7.11 6.73 -15.00
CA PRO A 29 7.10 6.15 -13.67
C PRO A 29 7.28 7.26 -12.63
N GLU A 30 6.34 7.35 -11.70
CA GLU A 30 6.46 8.29 -10.59
C GLU A 30 7.70 7.93 -9.77
N THR A 31 8.39 8.95 -9.22
CA THR A 31 9.49 8.70 -8.30
C THR A 31 8.94 7.99 -7.05
N PRO A 32 9.54 6.85 -6.65
CA PRO A 32 9.14 6.16 -5.44
C PRO A 32 9.25 7.11 -4.23
N PRO A 33 8.24 7.16 -3.35
CA PRO A 33 8.30 8.02 -2.19
C PRO A 33 9.35 7.53 -1.18
N SER A 34 9.73 8.42 -0.26
CA SER A 34 10.51 8.06 0.92
C SER A 34 9.78 7.01 1.76
N PRO A 35 10.50 6.16 2.52
CA PRO A 35 9.88 5.22 3.45
C PRO A 35 8.87 5.86 4.40
N LEU A 36 7.67 5.28 4.46
CA LEU A 36 6.53 5.81 5.21
C LEU A 36 5.89 4.75 6.11
N SER A 37 4.95 5.20 6.95
CA SER A 37 4.08 4.34 7.75
C SER A 37 2.63 4.51 7.28
N THR A 38 1.92 3.41 7.05
CA THR A 38 0.47 3.45 6.77
C THR A 38 -0.39 3.28 8.02
N VAL A 39 0.23 3.20 9.21
CA VAL A 39 -0.48 3.08 10.49
C VAL A 39 -1.44 4.27 10.66
N PRO A 40 -2.76 4.06 10.69
CA PRO A 40 -3.75 5.14 10.64
C PRO A 40 -4.02 5.77 12.03
N PHE A 41 -3.23 5.40 13.04
CA PHE A 41 -3.40 5.81 14.42
C PHE A 41 -2.23 6.66 14.84
N MET A 42 -2.52 7.78 15.51
CA MET A 42 -1.49 8.60 16.14
C MET A 42 -0.80 7.81 17.27
N ARG A 43 0.47 8.13 17.50
CA ARG A 43 1.20 7.62 18.66
C ARG A 43 0.55 8.16 19.91
N ASP A 44 0.25 7.27 20.85
CA ASP A 44 -0.28 7.64 22.16
C ASP A 44 0.87 8.16 23.06
N PRO A 45 0.89 9.45 23.42
CA PRO A 45 1.93 10.00 24.29
C PRO A 45 1.86 9.45 25.72
N ASP A 46 0.70 8.93 26.14
CA ASP A 46 0.45 8.40 27.48
C ASP A 46 0.54 6.86 27.52
N PHE A 47 1.10 6.25 26.47
CA PHE A 47 1.25 4.80 26.39
C PHE A 47 2.06 4.26 27.59
N VAL A 48 1.40 3.43 28.41
CA VAL A 48 2.05 2.77 29.53
C VAL A 48 3.03 1.72 29.00
N ARG A 49 4.32 1.95 29.25
CA ARG A 49 5.41 1.11 28.75
C ARG A 49 5.22 -0.35 29.13
N ARG A 50 5.42 -1.23 28.15
CA ARG A 50 5.41 -2.69 28.29
C ARG A 50 6.74 -3.26 27.80
N ASP A 51 7.83 -2.76 28.36
CA ASP A 51 9.19 -3.00 27.86
C ASP A 51 9.52 -4.49 27.70
N THR A 52 9.09 -5.35 28.64
CA THR A 52 9.28 -6.80 28.53
C THR A 52 8.66 -7.38 27.27
N LEU A 53 7.43 -6.98 26.92
CA LEU A 53 6.76 -7.46 25.70
C LEU A 53 7.38 -6.87 24.45
N ILE A 54 7.72 -5.58 24.47
CA ILE A 54 8.36 -4.90 23.33
C ILE A 54 9.71 -5.55 23.02
N ASN A 55 10.52 -5.85 24.04
CA ASN A 55 11.80 -6.53 23.86
C ASN A 55 11.63 -7.94 23.31
N GLN A 56 10.64 -8.70 23.78
CA GLN A 56 10.33 -10.01 23.21
C GLN A 56 9.91 -9.94 21.73
N ILE A 57 9.12 -8.93 21.35
CA ILE A 57 8.77 -8.70 19.94
C ILE A 57 10.04 -8.38 19.14
N HIS A 58 10.90 -7.50 19.67
CA HIS A 58 12.14 -7.11 19.00
C HIS A 58 13.10 -8.29 18.79
N GLU A 59 13.31 -9.10 19.83
CA GLU A 59 14.14 -10.32 19.77
C GLU A 59 13.60 -11.29 18.72
N LYS A 60 12.29 -11.56 18.72
CA LYS A 60 11.67 -12.44 17.72
C LYS A 60 11.74 -11.87 16.31
N ASN A 61 11.67 -10.55 16.16
CA ASN A 61 11.73 -9.86 14.87
C ASN A 61 13.15 -9.76 14.30
N SER A 62 14.18 -10.10 15.09
CA SER A 62 15.58 -10.04 14.65
C SER A 62 15.93 -11.07 13.56
N VAL A 63 15.11 -12.12 13.43
CA VAL A 63 15.26 -13.15 12.41
C VAL A 63 14.55 -12.71 11.13
N ALA A 64 15.26 -12.74 10.00
CA ALA A 64 14.70 -12.41 8.69
C ALA A 64 13.49 -13.30 8.36
N GLY A 65 12.40 -12.68 7.90
CA GLY A 65 11.16 -13.41 7.57
C GLY A 65 10.37 -13.92 8.79
N SER A 66 10.72 -13.49 10.00
CA SER A 66 9.98 -13.82 11.21
C SER A 66 8.52 -13.32 11.16
N ARG A 67 7.66 -14.02 11.88
CA ARG A 67 6.23 -13.70 12.00
C ARG A 67 5.85 -13.77 13.48
N ILE A 68 5.17 -12.74 13.96
CA ILE A 68 4.82 -12.62 15.38
C ILE A 68 3.30 -12.50 15.49
N ALA A 69 2.70 -13.32 16.34
CA ALA A 69 1.29 -13.22 16.70
C ALA A 69 1.16 -12.68 18.13
N LEU A 70 0.36 -11.61 18.31
CA LEU A 70 -0.03 -11.11 19.62
C LEU A 70 -1.37 -11.73 20.00
N ILE A 71 -1.40 -12.54 21.07
CA ILE A 71 -2.58 -13.30 21.50
C ILE A 71 -2.98 -12.84 22.91
N GLY A 72 -4.29 -12.71 23.14
CA GLY A 72 -4.84 -12.32 24.44
C GLY A 72 -6.29 -11.85 24.33
N LEU A 73 -6.92 -11.65 25.49
CA LEU A 73 -8.33 -11.26 25.60
C LEU A 73 -8.65 -9.93 24.86
N GLY A 74 -9.93 -9.72 24.57
CA GLY A 74 -10.42 -8.45 24.04
C GLY A 74 -10.06 -7.29 24.98
N GLY A 75 -9.70 -6.13 24.42
CA GLY A 75 -9.38 -4.94 25.23
C GLY A 75 -8.02 -4.91 25.94
N VAL A 76 -7.23 -6.00 25.95
CA VAL A 76 -5.93 -6.04 26.67
C VAL A 76 -4.82 -5.13 26.09
N GLY A 77 -5.09 -4.46 24.96
CA GLY A 77 -4.17 -3.50 24.34
C GLY A 77 -3.22 -4.09 23.27
N LYS A 78 -3.58 -5.20 22.62
CA LYS A 78 -2.74 -5.81 21.55
C LYS A 78 -2.46 -4.86 20.40
N SER A 79 -3.49 -4.19 19.88
CA SER A 79 -3.35 -3.23 18.80
C SER A 79 -2.54 -2.01 19.23
N GLN A 80 -2.73 -1.52 20.46
CA GLN A 80 -1.94 -0.41 21.02
C GLN A 80 -0.45 -0.78 21.13
N LEU A 81 -0.14 -2.01 21.53
CA LEU A 81 1.24 -2.51 21.56
C LEU A 81 1.87 -2.56 20.16
N ALA A 82 1.12 -3.01 19.14
CA ALA A 82 1.60 -3.03 17.76
C ALA A 82 1.83 -1.62 17.20
N ILE A 83 0.91 -0.68 17.50
CA ILE A 83 1.04 0.74 17.12
C ILE A 83 2.30 1.33 17.74
N GLU A 84 2.48 1.22 19.06
CA GLU A 84 3.68 1.75 19.72
C GLU A 84 4.96 1.11 19.19
N TYR A 85 4.97 -0.20 18.96
CA TYR A 85 6.13 -0.90 18.39
C TYR A 85 6.50 -0.35 17.00
N SER A 86 5.51 -0.07 16.15
CA SER A 86 5.75 0.52 14.83
C SER A 86 6.40 1.90 14.88
N TYR A 87 5.96 2.74 15.83
CA TYR A 87 6.56 4.06 16.05
C TYR A 87 7.99 3.95 16.56
N GLN A 88 8.27 3.02 17.47
CA GLN A 88 9.63 2.78 17.95
C GLN A 88 10.56 2.27 16.85
N LEU A 89 10.07 1.37 15.97
CA LEU A 89 10.85 0.89 14.84
C LEU A 89 11.24 2.02 13.89
N ARG A 90 10.29 2.86 13.47
CA ARG A 90 10.59 3.99 12.58
C ARG A 90 11.43 5.08 13.24
N SER A 91 11.29 5.28 14.55
CA SER A 91 12.17 6.21 15.28
C SER A 91 13.62 5.75 15.30
N LYS A 92 13.87 4.43 15.31
CA LYS A 92 15.22 3.85 15.26
C LYS A 92 15.76 3.70 13.84
N SER A 93 14.87 3.43 12.88
CA SER A 93 15.18 3.22 11.47
C SER A 93 14.18 3.98 10.60
N PRO A 94 14.41 5.28 10.35
CA PRO A 94 13.52 6.10 9.52
C PRO A 94 13.37 5.60 8.08
N GLU A 95 14.31 4.78 7.61
CA GLU A 95 14.29 4.14 6.30
C GLU A 95 13.36 2.92 6.21
N LEU A 96 12.76 2.50 7.33
CA LEU A 96 11.86 1.35 7.38
C LEU A 96 10.45 1.74 6.92
N TRP A 97 9.91 0.96 5.99
CA TRP A 97 8.49 0.99 5.63
C TRP A 97 7.68 0.22 6.67
N VAL A 98 6.54 0.76 7.08
CA VAL A 98 5.58 0.05 7.94
C VAL A 98 4.24 0.02 7.25
N PHE A 99 3.70 -1.18 7.03
CA PHE A 99 2.39 -1.36 6.41
C PHE A 99 1.36 -1.90 7.39
N TRP A 100 0.30 -1.14 7.60
CA TRP A 100 -0.89 -1.52 8.35
C TRP A 100 -1.98 -2.04 7.41
N VAL A 101 -2.42 -3.28 7.63
CA VAL A 101 -3.43 -3.96 6.81
C VAL A 101 -4.62 -4.36 7.67
N HIS A 102 -5.83 -3.97 7.25
CA HIS A 102 -7.06 -4.36 7.93
C HIS A 102 -7.52 -5.76 7.49
N ALA A 103 -7.36 -6.75 8.37
CA ALA A 103 -7.74 -8.14 8.12
C ALA A 103 -9.16 -8.53 8.58
N SER A 104 -10.07 -7.56 8.76
CA SER A 104 -11.41 -7.84 9.31
C SER A 104 -12.36 -8.50 8.31
N ASN A 105 -12.15 -8.29 7.01
CA ASN A 105 -12.86 -8.92 5.91
C ASN A 105 -12.07 -8.73 4.61
N GLU A 106 -12.46 -9.47 3.58
CA GLU A 106 -11.78 -9.48 2.27
C GLU A 106 -11.75 -8.09 1.62
N ALA A 107 -12.86 -7.36 1.58
CA ALA A 107 -12.93 -6.04 0.95
C ALA A 107 -11.98 -5.02 1.61
N ARG A 108 -11.91 -4.99 2.95
CA ARG A 108 -10.97 -4.11 3.68
C ARG A 108 -9.52 -4.55 3.53
N PHE A 109 -9.28 -5.85 3.42
CA PHE A 109 -7.96 -6.39 3.19
C PHE A 109 -7.45 -5.99 1.81
N GLU A 110 -8.24 -6.20 0.76
CA GLU A 110 -7.93 -5.76 -0.61
C GLU A 110 -7.74 -4.23 -0.68
N GLN A 111 -8.64 -3.45 -0.08
CA GLN A 111 -8.51 -2.00 -0.06
C GLN A 111 -7.21 -1.56 0.61
N SER A 112 -6.78 -2.22 1.69
CA SER A 112 -5.49 -1.91 2.33
C SER A 112 -4.31 -2.13 1.38
N PHE A 113 -4.36 -3.16 0.52
CA PHE A 113 -3.33 -3.39 -0.50
C PHE A 113 -3.38 -2.36 -1.63
N ARG A 114 -4.57 -1.91 -2.02
CA ARG A 114 -4.73 -0.80 -2.98
C ARG A 114 -4.13 0.49 -2.43
N ASP A 115 -4.45 0.81 -1.17
CA ASP A 115 -3.90 1.98 -0.48
C ASP A 115 -2.37 1.92 -0.38
N ILE A 116 -1.80 0.73 -0.09
CA ILE A 116 -0.34 0.52 -0.09
C ILE A 116 0.23 0.78 -1.49
N ALA A 117 -0.35 0.18 -2.53
CA ALA A 117 0.13 0.35 -3.90
C ALA A 117 0.10 1.82 -4.33
N ASP A 118 -0.93 2.57 -3.92
CA ASP A 118 -1.06 4.00 -4.15
C ASP A 118 0.00 4.80 -3.40
N GLN A 119 0.18 4.52 -2.12
CA GLN A 119 1.15 5.22 -1.29
C GLN A 119 2.59 5.00 -1.76
N VAL A 120 2.94 3.81 -2.24
CA VAL A 120 4.28 3.51 -2.77
C VAL A 120 4.40 3.76 -4.28
N ARG A 121 3.31 4.24 -4.90
CA ARG A 121 3.21 4.65 -6.31
C ARG A 121 3.60 3.55 -7.29
N ILE A 122 3.14 2.31 -7.06
CA ILE A 122 3.46 1.19 -7.96
C ILE A 122 2.86 1.47 -9.35
N PRO A 123 3.66 1.34 -10.44
CA PRO A 123 3.11 1.44 -11.79
C PRO A 123 2.03 0.39 -12.06
N GLY A 124 0.91 0.80 -12.64
CA GLY A 124 -0.19 -0.09 -13.02
C GLY A 124 -1.25 -0.34 -11.94
N ARG A 125 -1.07 0.24 -10.74
CA ARG A 125 -2.03 0.17 -9.63
C ARG A 125 -3.43 0.71 -9.96
N GLN A 126 -3.51 1.62 -10.93
CA GLN A 126 -4.75 2.27 -11.34
C GLN A 126 -5.66 1.39 -12.22
N TYR A 127 -5.17 0.25 -12.71
CA TYR A 127 -5.95 -0.64 -13.55
C TYR A 127 -6.88 -1.50 -12.68
N VAL A 128 -8.18 -1.49 -12.97
CA VAL A 128 -9.20 -2.22 -12.18
C VAL A 128 -8.94 -3.73 -12.17
N GLU A 129 -8.53 -4.26 -13.32
CA GLU A 129 -8.26 -5.70 -13.54
C GLU A 129 -6.92 -6.18 -12.93
N VAL A 130 -6.14 -5.28 -12.31
CA VAL A 130 -4.83 -5.67 -11.76
C VAL A 130 -5.02 -6.53 -10.51
N ASP A 131 -4.28 -7.63 -10.45
CA ASP A 131 -4.09 -8.36 -9.20
C ASP A 131 -3.22 -7.52 -8.26
N ILE A 132 -3.88 -6.80 -7.37
CA ILE A 132 -3.22 -5.87 -6.45
C ILE A 132 -2.28 -6.59 -5.48
N PHE A 133 -2.62 -7.81 -5.08
CA PHE A 133 -1.80 -8.59 -4.15
C PHE A 133 -0.48 -8.96 -4.79
N LYS A 134 -0.51 -9.49 -6.02
CA LYS A 134 0.70 -9.82 -6.77
C LYS A 134 1.53 -8.58 -7.10
N LEU A 135 0.87 -7.45 -7.37
CA LEU A 135 1.55 -6.19 -7.65
C LEU A 135 2.35 -5.70 -6.43
N VAL A 136 1.73 -5.68 -5.25
CA VAL A 136 2.39 -5.31 -3.99
C VAL A 136 3.44 -6.34 -3.58
N GLU A 137 3.18 -7.64 -3.74
CA GLU A 137 4.14 -8.70 -3.44
C GLU A 137 5.45 -8.52 -4.24
N ASN A 138 5.33 -8.30 -5.55
CA ASN A 138 6.48 -8.04 -6.40
C ASN A 138 7.26 -6.79 -5.96
N TRP A 139 6.56 -5.79 -5.45
CA TRP A 139 7.19 -4.60 -4.89
C TRP A 139 7.90 -4.90 -3.56
N LEU A 140 7.34 -5.71 -2.68
CA LEU A 140 7.93 -6.08 -1.38
C LEU A 140 9.17 -6.98 -1.51
N ARG A 141 9.31 -7.70 -2.63
CA ARG A 141 10.45 -8.60 -2.92
C ARG A 141 11.75 -7.87 -3.31
N ASP A 142 11.70 -6.56 -3.56
CA ASP A 142 12.92 -5.78 -3.86
C ASP A 142 13.79 -5.65 -2.61
N GLU A 143 14.95 -6.32 -2.62
CA GLU A 143 15.90 -6.40 -1.49
C GLU A 143 16.42 -5.05 -1.02
N LYS A 144 16.31 -3.99 -1.84
CA LYS A 144 16.70 -2.64 -1.44
C LYS A 144 15.72 -2.00 -0.46
N ARG A 145 14.56 -2.61 -0.22
CA ARG A 145 13.47 -2.06 0.60
C ARG A 145 13.37 -2.82 1.92
N LYS A 146 13.56 -2.12 3.04
CA LYS A 146 13.33 -2.68 4.37
C LYS A 146 11.90 -2.39 4.81
N TRP A 147 11.13 -3.41 5.11
CA TRP A 147 9.74 -3.25 5.54
C TRP A 147 9.38 -4.20 6.69
N VAL A 148 8.33 -3.85 7.43
CA VAL A 148 7.67 -4.67 8.44
C VAL A 148 6.17 -4.60 8.28
#